data_AF-E9GSS1-F1
#
_entry.id   AF-E9GSS1-F1
#
_cell.length_a   1.000
_cell.length_b   1.000
_cell.length_c   1.000
_cell.angle_alpha   90.00
_cell.angle_beta   90.00
_cell.angle_gamma   90.00
#
_symmetry.space_group_name_H-M   'P 1'
#
loop_
_entity.id
_entity.type
_entity.pdbx_description
1 polymer ?
#
loop_
_entity_poly.entity_id
_entity_poly.type
_entity_poly.pdbx_seq_one_letter_code
_entity_poly.pdbx_strand_id
1 'polypeptide(L)'
;MAPLEMAGVQGERALLVVNVARRLQDRYQLLRLSPEQAGLGLQAIDTRLSLLGDTCPILPACVPIKYRSFDRTCNNLRQPSWGSAVSPLEQLAPPEYDDGIWEPQIRKFGQELPSVRVVRSVLVTDENHPEGQFLDHDMIHVPVFRTANRSNIECCTREGGTIPPEMRHPHCFPIHIPINDPFYGPRGVRCLNFVRSMIVVTHSSARLLICTRLLLTLQTLTFLFSGSTLPAP
;
A
#
# COMPACT_ATOMS: atom_id res chain seq x y z
N MET A 1 15.17 -9.26 12.56
CA MET A 1 14.07 -8.30 12.80
C MET A 1 12.81 -8.93 12.25
N ALA A 2 11.66 -8.80 12.93
CA ALA A 2 10.43 -9.41 12.44
C ALA A 2 9.95 -8.71 11.15
N PRO A 3 9.31 -9.41 10.18
CA PRO A 3 8.83 -8.80 8.92
C PRO A 3 7.95 -7.57 9.11
N LEU A 4 7.13 -7.54 10.17
CA LEU A 4 6.27 -6.41 10.52
C LEU A 4 7.04 -5.19 11.05
N GLU A 5 8.16 -5.39 11.74
CA GLU A 5 8.99 -4.27 12.19
C GLU A 5 9.75 -3.65 11.01
N MET A 6 10.25 -4.49 10.10
CA MET A 6 10.86 -4.04 8.85
C MET A 6 9.85 -3.29 7.98
N ALA A 7 8.61 -3.76 7.92
CA ALA A 7 7.51 -3.12 7.22
C ALA A 7 7.24 -1.69 7.72
N GLY A 8 7.23 -1.48 9.04
CA GLY A 8 7.04 -0.16 9.63
C GLY A 8 8.11 0.84 9.20
N VAL A 9 9.39 0.46 9.31
CA VAL A 9 10.52 1.33 8.91
C VAL A 9 10.48 1.67 7.41
N GLN A 10 10.18 0.68 6.56
CA GLN A 10 10.06 0.90 5.12
C GLN A 10 8.86 1.78 4.76
N GLY A 11 7.73 1.62 5.47
CA GLY A 11 6.55 2.47 5.33
C GLY A 11 6.84 3.94 5.65
N GLU A 12 7.54 4.22 6.76
CA GLU A 12 7.95 5.58 7.14
C GLU A 12 8.88 6.23 6.10
N ARG A 13 9.85 5.47 5.60
CA ARG A 13 10.75 5.93 4.53
C ARG A 13 9.99 6.23 3.23
N ALA A 14 9.01 5.40 2.87
CA ALA A 14 8.19 5.62 1.69
C ALA A 14 7.33 6.90 1.81
N LEU A 15 6.81 7.21 3.01
CA LEU A 15 6.08 8.46 3.27
C LEU A 15 6.94 9.71 3.06
N LEU A 16 8.25 9.64 3.33
CA LEU A 16 9.17 10.74 3.01
C LEU A 16 9.17 11.02 1.50
N VAL A 17 9.21 9.97 0.68
CA VAL A 17 9.18 10.09 -0.79
C VAL A 17 7.83 10.65 -1.26
N VAL A 18 6.71 10.23 -0.68
CA VAL A 18 5.37 10.82 -0.96
C VAL A 18 5.36 12.32 -0.72
N ASN A 19 5.87 12.76 0.44
CA ASN A 19 5.86 14.17 0.81
C ASN A 19 6.72 15.01 -0.13
N VAL A 20 7.88 14.50 -0.54
CA VAL A 20 8.73 15.16 -1.53
C VAL A 20 8.04 15.19 -2.89
N ALA A 21 7.43 14.09 -3.32
CA ALA A 21 6.71 13.98 -4.59
C ALA A 21 5.57 15.00 -4.68
N ARG A 22 4.75 15.15 -3.62
CA ARG A 22 3.67 16.15 -3.55
C ARG A 22 4.21 17.58 -3.63
N ARG A 23 5.28 17.90 -2.89
CA ARG A 23 5.93 19.23 -2.96
C ARG A 23 6.51 19.52 -4.35
N LEU A 24 7.04 18.51 -5.02
CA LEU A 24 7.52 18.65 -6.39
C LEU A 24 6.33 18.88 -7.35
N GLN A 25 5.24 18.15 -7.18
CA GLN A 25 4.02 18.33 -7.98
C GLN A 25 3.46 19.75 -7.86
N ASP A 26 3.44 20.33 -6.65
CA ASP A 26 3.04 21.73 -6.44
C ASP A 26 3.90 22.69 -7.28
N ARG A 27 5.20 22.40 -7.39
CA ARG A 27 6.14 23.19 -8.21
C ARG A 27 5.96 22.96 -9.72
N TYR A 28 5.54 21.76 -10.11
CA TYR A 28 5.24 21.38 -11.49
C TYR A 28 3.88 21.89 -12.00
N GLN A 29 3.07 22.55 -11.16
CA GLN A 29 1.89 23.30 -11.62
C GLN A 29 2.25 24.37 -12.67
N LEU A 30 3.51 24.83 -12.69
CA LEU A 30 4.05 25.70 -13.75
C LEU A 30 4.07 25.06 -15.15
N LEU A 31 4.09 23.73 -15.24
CA LEU A 31 4.12 22.97 -16.50
C LEU A 31 2.72 22.55 -16.99
N ARG A 32 1.64 22.94 -16.30
CA ARG A 32 0.23 22.60 -16.65
C ARG A 32 -0.01 21.10 -16.90
N LEU A 33 0.70 20.23 -16.19
CA LEU A 33 0.51 18.78 -16.26
C LEU A 33 -0.75 18.36 -15.50
N SER A 34 -1.45 17.34 -15.99
CA SER A 34 -2.49 16.67 -15.20
C SER A 34 -1.86 15.91 -14.01
N PRO A 35 -2.63 15.62 -12.94
CA PRO A 35 -2.14 14.81 -11.82
C PRO A 35 -1.54 13.47 -12.26
N GLU A 36 -2.20 12.79 -13.21
CA GLU A 36 -1.73 11.54 -13.80
C GLU A 36 -0.37 11.69 -14.51
N GLN A 37 -0.23 12.73 -15.35
CA GLN A 37 1.03 13.01 -16.04
C GLN A 37 2.15 13.36 -15.06
N ALA A 38 1.84 14.15 -14.03
CA ALA A 38 2.79 14.49 -12.99
C ALA A 38 3.23 13.24 -12.21
N GLY A 39 2.28 12.37 -11.82
CA GLY A 39 2.54 11.10 -11.15
C GLY A 39 3.47 10.19 -11.94
N LEU A 40 3.17 9.98 -13.23
CA LEU A 40 4.01 9.21 -14.15
C LEU A 40 5.41 9.83 -14.31
N GLY A 41 5.51 11.15 -14.40
CA GLY A 41 6.78 11.86 -14.49
C GLY A 41 7.63 11.72 -13.22
N LEU A 42 7.01 11.79 -12.05
CA LEU A 42 7.69 11.62 -10.76
C LEU A 42 8.25 10.20 -10.60
N GLN A 43 7.56 9.19 -11.16
CA GLN A 43 8.09 7.83 -11.24
C GLN A 43 9.28 7.66 -12.18
N ALA A 44 9.71 8.69 -12.93
CA ALA A 44 10.90 8.62 -13.78
C ALA A 44 12.14 9.28 -13.13
N ILE A 45 12.00 9.93 -11.97
CA ILE A 45 13.08 10.66 -11.30
C ILE A 45 14.00 9.72 -10.51
N ASP A 46 15.27 9.63 -10.91
CA ASP A 46 16.28 8.88 -10.16
C ASP A 46 16.63 9.59 -8.84
N THR A 47 16.28 8.96 -7.72
CA THR A 47 16.53 9.51 -6.38
C THR A 47 17.86 9.07 -5.76
N ARG A 48 18.64 8.19 -6.40
CA ARG A 48 19.86 7.59 -5.81
C ARG A 48 20.92 8.59 -5.38
N LEU A 49 21.10 9.66 -6.15
CA LEU A 49 22.10 10.71 -5.87
C LEU A 49 21.51 11.88 -5.09
N SER A 50 20.34 11.69 -4.49
CA SER A 50 19.65 12.69 -3.69
C SER A 50 19.67 12.32 -2.21
N LEU A 51 19.16 13.21 -1.36
CA LEU A 51 18.92 12.94 0.06
C LEU A 51 17.92 11.79 0.31
N LEU A 52 17.21 11.33 -0.72
CA LEU A 52 16.31 10.18 -0.66
C LEU A 52 17.00 8.85 -1.03
N GLY A 53 18.29 8.86 -1.41
CA GLY A 53 19.00 7.63 -1.81
C GLY A 53 18.99 6.55 -0.74
N ASP A 54 19.01 6.94 0.53
CA ASP A 54 19.00 6.02 1.68
C ASP A 54 17.63 5.35 1.92
N THR A 55 16.58 5.80 1.22
CA THR A 55 15.25 5.17 1.28
C THR A 55 15.17 3.90 0.43
N CYS A 56 16.11 3.71 -0.50
CA CYS A 56 16.11 2.61 -1.44
C CYS A 56 16.65 1.33 -0.77
N PRO A 57 16.01 0.16 -0.97
CA PRO A 57 16.48 -1.08 -0.37
C PRO A 57 17.82 -1.52 -0.97
N ILE A 58 18.76 -1.96 -0.16
CA ILE A 58 20.03 -2.51 -0.65
C ILE A 58 19.78 -3.95 -1.13
N LEU A 59 20.14 -4.25 -2.37
CA LEU A 59 20.03 -5.61 -2.91
C LEU A 59 21.18 -6.49 -2.36
N PRO A 60 20.88 -7.69 -1.83
CA PRO A 60 21.92 -8.58 -1.32
C PRO A 60 22.74 -9.19 -2.47
N ALA A 61 24.02 -9.45 -2.19
CA ALA A 61 24.84 -10.30 -3.06
C ALA A 61 24.43 -11.77 -2.85
N CYS A 62 24.06 -12.45 -3.93
CA CYS A 62 23.58 -13.82 -3.87
C CYS A 62 24.66 -14.85 -4.14
N VAL A 63 24.68 -15.89 -3.31
CA VAL A 63 25.47 -17.11 -3.52
C VAL A 63 24.53 -18.31 -3.69
N PRO A 64 24.83 -19.27 -4.58
CA PRO A 64 24.02 -20.47 -4.71
C PRO A 64 24.07 -21.29 -3.42
N ILE A 65 22.92 -21.44 -2.76
CA ILE A 65 22.76 -22.26 -1.54
C ILE A 65 21.68 -23.32 -1.77
N LYS A 66 21.75 -24.42 -1.02
CA LYS A 66 20.83 -25.56 -1.16
C LYS A 66 19.38 -25.24 -0.77
N TYR A 67 19.20 -24.38 0.23
CA TYR A 67 17.89 -24.11 0.83
C TYR A 67 17.43 -22.68 0.55
N ARG A 68 16.11 -22.50 0.57
CA ARG A 68 15.47 -21.19 0.40
C ARG A 68 15.77 -20.32 1.63
N SER A 69 16.03 -19.04 1.43
CA SER A 69 16.05 -18.04 2.50
C SER A 69 14.64 -17.90 3.09
N PHE A 70 14.58 -17.51 4.37
CA PHE A 70 13.32 -17.27 5.07
C PHE A 70 12.48 -16.17 4.40
N ASP A 71 13.12 -15.09 3.97
CA ASP A 71 12.49 -13.95 3.32
C ASP A 71 12.43 -14.08 1.80
N ARG A 72 12.85 -15.22 1.22
CA ARG A 72 12.95 -15.49 -0.23
C ARG A 72 13.86 -14.59 -1.03
N THR A 73 14.73 -13.80 -0.39
CA THR A 73 15.83 -13.14 -1.10
C THR A 73 16.70 -14.16 -1.83
N CYS A 74 17.25 -13.79 -2.98
CA CYS A 74 18.11 -14.64 -3.81
C CYS A 74 17.44 -15.87 -4.44
N ASN A 75 16.11 -16.00 -4.40
CA ASN A 75 15.42 -17.04 -5.17
C ASN A 75 15.60 -16.82 -6.70
N ASN A 76 15.73 -15.57 -7.13
CA ASN A 76 16.16 -15.20 -8.46
C ASN A 76 17.58 -14.60 -8.41
N LEU A 77 18.57 -15.32 -8.96
CA LEU A 77 19.98 -14.90 -8.92
C LEU A 77 20.27 -13.65 -9.76
N ARG A 78 19.45 -13.36 -10.77
CA ARG A 78 19.58 -12.13 -11.58
C ARG A 78 18.93 -10.93 -10.90
N GLN A 79 17.83 -11.17 -10.17
CA GLN A 79 17.08 -10.13 -9.48
C GLN A 79 16.76 -10.57 -8.04
N PRO A 80 17.70 -10.34 -7.10
CA PRO A 80 17.66 -10.91 -5.75
C PRO A 80 16.41 -10.63 -4.92
N SER A 81 15.74 -9.50 -5.17
CA SER A 81 14.57 -9.05 -4.40
C SER A 81 13.23 -9.55 -4.96
N TRP A 82 13.20 -10.23 -6.11
CA TRP A 82 11.94 -10.66 -6.70
C TRP A 82 11.24 -11.72 -5.85
N GLY A 83 10.03 -11.38 -5.41
CA GLY A 83 9.17 -12.24 -4.59
C GLY A 83 9.62 -12.35 -3.13
N SER A 84 10.57 -11.51 -2.68
CA SER A 84 10.98 -11.49 -1.28
C SER A 84 9.89 -10.92 -0.38
N ALA A 85 9.92 -11.26 0.90
CA ALA A 85 9.14 -10.56 1.91
C ALA A 85 9.58 -9.09 2.00
N VAL A 86 8.69 -8.24 2.54
CA VAL A 86 8.91 -6.79 2.71
C VAL A 86 9.30 -6.14 1.39
N SER A 87 8.55 -6.49 0.35
CA SER A 87 8.76 -6.03 -1.02
C SER A 87 7.47 -5.44 -1.57
N PRO A 88 7.55 -4.63 -2.63
CA PRO A 88 6.35 -4.10 -3.27
C PRO A 88 5.52 -5.17 -3.97
N LEU A 89 4.19 -5.00 -3.98
CA LEU A 89 3.33 -5.67 -4.96
C LEU A 89 3.67 -5.17 -6.37
N GLU A 90 3.81 -6.09 -7.33
CA GLU A 90 4.07 -5.72 -8.74
C GLU A 90 2.81 -5.10 -9.37
N GLN A 91 2.99 -3.97 -10.03
CA GLN A 91 1.92 -3.30 -10.78
C GLN A 91 1.97 -3.69 -12.26
N LEU A 92 0.87 -4.27 -12.76
CA LEU A 92 0.70 -4.61 -14.18
C LEU A 92 0.31 -3.39 -15.03
N ALA A 93 -0.26 -2.37 -14.41
CA ALA A 93 -0.65 -1.10 -15.01
C ALA A 93 -0.24 0.05 -14.08
N PRO A 94 -0.02 1.26 -14.61
CA PRO A 94 0.23 2.43 -13.77
C PRO A 94 -0.88 2.67 -12.75
N PRO A 95 -0.56 3.17 -11.55
CA PRO A 95 -1.55 3.41 -10.53
C PRO A 95 -2.36 4.67 -10.82
N GLU A 96 -3.65 4.63 -10.52
CA GLU A 96 -4.54 5.78 -10.61
C GLU A 96 -4.85 6.33 -9.21
N TYR A 97 -4.29 7.49 -8.88
CA TYR A 97 -4.57 8.23 -7.65
C TYR A 97 -5.23 9.58 -7.98
N ASP A 98 -6.01 10.13 -7.06
CA ASP A 98 -6.74 11.39 -7.27
C ASP A 98 -5.78 12.57 -7.51
N ASP A 99 -4.71 12.61 -6.71
CA ASP A 99 -3.60 13.55 -6.86
C ASP A 99 -2.49 13.01 -7.78
N GLY A 100 -2.66 11.83 -8.38
CA GLY A 100 -1.62 11.16 -9.19
C GLY A 100 -0.43 10.61 -8.39
N ILE A 101 -0.42 10.75 -7.07
CA ILE A 101 0.67 10.31 -6.21
C ILE A 101 0.16 9.30 -5.20
N TRP A 102 -0.68 9.73 -4.27
CA TRP A 102 -1.00 8.95 -3.08
C TRP A 102 -2.48 9.00 -2.73
N GLU A 103 -3.21 10.08 -2.99
CA GLU A 103 -4.59 10.18 -2.51
C GLU A 103 -5.52 9.17 -3.19
N PRO A 104 -6.38 8.45 -2.43
CA PRO A 104 -7.32 7.50 -3.01
C PRO A 104 -8.21 8.19 -4.04
N GLN A 105 -8.42 7.55 -5.19
CA GLN A 105 -9.31 8.06 -6.23
C GLN A 105 -10.72 8.21 -5.65
N ILE A 106 -11.25 9.45 -5.68
CA ILE A 106 -12.62 9.75 -5.23
C ILE A 106 -13.51 10.17 -6.40
N ARG A 107 -12.91 10.51 -7.54
CA ARG A 107 -13.61 10.92 -8.76
C ARG A 107 -13.00 10.27 -9.99
N LYS A 108 -13.83 9.99 -11.00
CA LYS A 108 -13.40 9.56 -12.33
C LYS A 108 -14.30 10.19 -13.39
N PHE A 109 -13.71 10.70 -14.48
CA PHE A 109 -14.42 11.41 -15.54
C PHE A 109 -15.34 12.56 -15.05
N GLY A 110 -14.91 13.28 -14.00
CA GLY A 110 -15.65 14.41 -13.42
C GLY A 110 -16.80 14.02 -12.49
N GLN A 111 -17.04 12.72 -12.26
CA GLN A 111 -18.08 12.22 -11.37
C GLN A 111 -17.48 11.59 -10.11
N GLU A 112 -18.17 11.72 -8.98
CA GLU A 112 -17.79 11.06 -7.72
C GLU A 112 -18.00 9.54 -7.84
N LEU A 113 -17.04 8.79 -7.32
CA LEU A 113 -17.16 7.34 -7.25
C LEU A 113 -18.24 6.95 -6.23
N PRO A 114 -19.05 5.91 -6.52
CA PRO A 114 -20.09 5.48 -5.60
C PRO A 114 -19.46 4.98 -4.29
N SER A 115 -20.17 5.19 -3.18
CA SER A 115 -19.75 4.64 -1.89
C SER A 115 -19.62 3.12 -1.99
N VAL A 116 -18.46 2.59 -1.58
CA VAL A 116 -18.20 1.15 -1.53
C VAL A 116 -19.24 0.40 -0.69
N ARG A 117 -19.83 1.06 0.32
CA ARG A 117 -20.89 0.47 1.13
C ARG A 117 -22.19 0.31 0.35
N VAL A 118 -22.54 1.29 -0.48
CA VAL A 118 -23.71 1.22 -1.37
C VAL A 118 -23.49 0.12 -2.41
N VAL A 119 -22.32 0.11 -3.06
CA VAL A 119 -21.95 -0.91 -4.05
C VAL A 119 -22.07 -2.31 -3.46
N ARG A 120 -21.50 -2.54 -2.25
CA ARG A 120 -21.67 -3.81 -1.53
C ARG A 120 -23.16 -4.12 -1.37
N SER A 121 -23.93 -3.22 -0.78
CA SER A 121 -25.32 -3.50 -0.39
C SER A 121 -26.24 -3.86 -1.57
N VAL A 122 -25.92 -3.39 -2.78
CA VAL A 122 -26.73 -3.58 -3.98
C VAL A 122 -26.23 -4.72 -4.86
N LEU A 123 -24.92 -4.87 -5.03
CA LEU A 123 -24.35 -5.73 -6.09
C LEU A 123 -23.75 -7.05 -5.60
N VAL A 124 -23.27 -7.12 -4.36
CA VAL A 124 -22.51 -8.28 -3.89
C VAL A 124 -23.43 -9.18 -3.06
N THR A 125 -23.46 -10.47 -3.37
CA THR A 125 -24.10 -11.51 -2.56
C THR A 125 -23.10 -12.12 -1.59
N ASP A 126 -23.58 -12.62 -0.45
CA ASP A 126 -22.72 -13.31 0.51
C ASP A 126 -22.53 -14.76 0.09
N GLU A 127 -21.31 -15.10 -0.31
CA GLU A 127 -20.89 -16.47 -0.62
C GLU A 127 -19.58 -16.78 0.10
N ASN A 128 -19.48 -17.96 0.71
CA ASN A 128 -18.29 -18.39 1.44
C ASN A 128 -17.53 -19.47 0.66
N HIS A 129 -16.28 -19.17 0.30
CA HIS A 129 -15.36 -20.07 -0.39
C HIS A 129 -14.03 -20.16 0.39
N PRO A 130 -13.94 -21.01 1.42
CA PRO A 130 -12.82 -21.01 2.35
C PRO A 130 -11.51 -21.55 1.76
N GLU A 131 -11.54 -22.33 0.66
CA GLU A 131 -10.32 -22.98 0.14
C GLU A 131 -9.26 -21.97 -0.36
N GLY A 132 -9.68 -20.80 -0.82
CA GLY A 132 -8.77 -19.76 -1.34
C GLY A 132 -7.97 -19.03 -0.25
N GLN A 133 -8.45 -19.02 1.00
CA GLN A 133 -7.85 -18.21 2.06
C GLN A 133 -6.44 -18.67 2.43
N PHE A 134 -6.21 -19.99 2.47
CA PHE A 134 -4.90 -20.52 2.82
C PHE A 134 -3.84 -20.15 1.77
N LEU A 135 -4.20 -20.21 0.50
CA LEU A 135 -3.31 -19.83 -0.60
C LEU A 135 -3.02 -18.33 -0.58
N ASP A 136 -4.06 -17.50 -0.43
CA ASP A 136 -3.91 -16.04 -0.31
C ASP A 136 -2.98 -15.68 0.85
N HIS A 137 -3.23 -16.25 2.02
CA HIS A 137 -2.44 -16.03 3.22
C HIS A 137 -1.01 -16.56 3.12
N ASP A 138 -0.66 -17.44 2.19
CA ASP A 138 0.73 -17.85 1.97
C ASP A 138 1.44 -16.95 0.94
N MET A 139 0.68 -16.35 0.03
CA MET A 139 1.21 -15.59 -1.09
C MET A 139 1.28 -14.09 -0.83
N ILE A 140 0.32 -13.50 -0.12
CA ILE A 140 0.15 -12.05 -0.03
C ILE A 140 -0.29 -11.65 1.39
N HIS A 141 0.38 -10.63 1.95
CA HIS A 141 -0.13 -9.92 3.11
C HIS A 141 0.29 -8.47 3.02
N VAL A 142 -0.69 -7.58 3.04
CA VAL A 142 -0.48 -6.14 3.01
C VAL A 142 -0.77 -5.57 4.39
N PRO A 143 0.26 -5.10 5.12
CA PRO A 143 0.03 -4.46 6.40
C PRO A 143 -0.58 -3.06 6.20
N VAL A 144 -1.30 -2.59 7.21
CA VAL A 144 -1.83 -1.21 7.29
C VAL A 144 -0.97 -0.37 8.22
N PHE A 145 -0.98 0.94 8.04
CA PHE A 145 -0.27 1.85 8.95
C PHE A 145 -0.72 1.68 10.40
N ARG A 146 0.20 1.92 11.33
CA ARG A 146 -0.02 1.87 12.78
C ARG A 146 0.42 3.20 13.38
N THR A 147 -0.04 3.47 14.60
CA THR A 147 0.42 4.63 15.38
C THR A 147 1.89 4.47 15.79
N ALA A 148 2.51 5.55 16.27
CA ALA A 148 3.91 5.54 16.74
C ALA A 148 4.16 4.54 17.89
N ASN A 149 3.16 4.29 18.74
CA ASN A 149 3.21 3.28 19.80
C ASN A 149 2.83 1.86 19.32
N ARG A 150 2.76 1.65 17.99
CA ARG A 150 2.39 0.37 17.35
C ARG A 150 0.97 -0.12 17.69
N SER A 151 0.06 0.78 18.09
CA SER A 151 -1.35 0.44 18.24
C SER A 151 -2.09 0.56 16.89
N ASN A 152 -3.31 0.02 16.84
CA ASN A 152 -4.15 0.19 15.67
C ASN A 152 -4.63 1.64 15.58
N ILE A 153 -4.84 2.11 14.35
CA ILE A 153 -5.40 3.43 14.08
C ILE A 153 -6.93 3.30 14.06
N GLU A 154 -7.61 4.18 14.79
CA GLU A 154 -9.08 4.29 14.82
C GLU A 154 -9.53 5.47 13.98
N CYS A 155 -10.33 5.20 12.94
CA CYS A 155 -10.83 6.18 11.98
C CYS A 155 -12.31 6.55 12.21
N CYS A 156 -12.97 5.85 13.13
CA CYS A 156 -14.34 6.06 13.54
C CYS A 156 -14.41 6.23 15.06
N THR A 157 -15.48 6.84 15.57
CA THR A 157 -15.74 6.84 17.01
C THR A 157 -16.11 5.42 17.47
N ARG A 158 -15.98 5.14 18.77
CA ARG A 158 -16.30 3.82 19.33
C ARG A 158 -17.76 3.42 19.13
N GLU A 159 -18.63 4.42 19.01
CA GLU A 159 -20.07 4.28 18.78
C GLU A 159 -20.41 4.13 17.29
N GLY A 160 -19.41 4.05 16.40
CA GLY A 160 -19.60 3.95 14.95
C GLY A 160 -19.86 5.30 14.28
N GLY A 161 -19.57 6.42 14.94
CA GLY A 161 -19.68 7.77 14.40
C GLY A 161 -18.46 8.18 13.57
N THR A 162 -18.58 9.30 12.87
CA THR A 162 -17.49 9.88 12.08
C THR A 162 -16.62 10.81 12.93
N ILE A 163 -15.30 10.70 12.81
CA ILE A 163 -14.35 11.65 13.40
C ILE A 163 -14.15 12.81 12.40
N PRO A 164 -14.22 14.09 12.83
CA PRO A 164 -13.90 15.25 11.99
C PRO A 164 -12.51 15.15 11.34
N PRO A 165 -12.33 15.58 10.07
CA PRO A 165 -11.06 15.44 9.35
C PRO A 165 -9.84 15.98 10.11
N GLU A 166 -10.00 17.05 10.88
CA GLU A 166 -8.94 17.74 11.62
C GLU A 166 -8.42 16.92 12.81
N MET A 167 -9.26 16.05 13.37
CA MET A 167 -8.92 15.15 14.47
C MET A 167 -8.65 13.72 14.00
N ARG A 168 -8.78 13.48 12.69
CA ARG A 168 -8.62 12.15 12.10
C ARG A 168 -7.15 11.88 11.81
N HIS A 169 -6.71 10.64 12.05
CA HIS A 169 -5.36 10.24 11.68
C HIS A 169 -5.14 10.36 10.15
N PRO A 170 -3.98 10.85 9.66
CA PRO A 170 -3.74 11.07 8.22
C PRO A 170 -3.86 9.83 7.32
N HIS A 171 -3.69 8.63 7.91
CA HIS A 171 -3.82 7.35 7.20
C HIS A 171 -5.24 6.77 7.20
N CYS A 172 -6.20 7.49 7.76
CA CYS A 172 -7.58 7.05 7.74
C CYS A 172 -8.27 7.33 6.41
N PHE A 173 -9.03 6.34 5.94
CA PHE A 173 -9.93 6.50 4.81
C PHE A 173 -11.27 5.81 5.12
N PRO A 174 -12.01 6.34 6.12
CA PRO A 174 -13.16 5.64 6.68
C PRO A 174 -14.27 5.43 5.64
N ILE A 175 -14.97 4.30 5.76
CA ILE A 175 -16.11 4.01 4.89
C ILE A 175 -17.36 4.64 5.49
N HIS A 176 -17.90 5.64 4.81
CA HIS A 176 -19.13 6.31 5.21
C HIS A 176 -20.36 5.43 4.93
N ILE A 177 -21.20 5.30 5.94
CA ILE A 177 -22.44 4.51 5.87
C ILE A 177 -23.63 5.46 5.72
N PRO A 178 -24.47 5.26 4.69
CA PRO A 178 -25.64 6.11 4.47
C PRO A 178 -26.73 5.87 5.53
N ILE A 179 -27.58 6.87 5.77
CA ILE A 179 -28.68 6.80 6.77
C ILE A 179 -29.61 5.62 6.49
N ASN A 180 -29.91 5.39 5.21
CA ASN A 180 -30.81 4.35 4.72
C ASN A 180 -30.11 3.00 4.49
N ASP A 181 -28.91 2.79 5.03
CA ASP A 181 -28.28 1.48 4.95
C ASP A 181 -29.16 0.42 5.64
N PRO A 182 -29.53 -0.68 4.95
CA PRO A 182 -30.48 -1.64 5.48
C PRO A 182 -29.97 -2.38 6.73
N PHE A 183 -28.64 -2.49 6.89
CA PHE A 183 -28.03 -3.18 8.02
C PHE A 183 -27.57 -2.19 9.09
N TYR A 184 -26.69 -1.25 8.74
CA TYR A 184 -26.06 -0.37 9.72
C TYR A 184 -26.95 0.82 10.12
N GLY A 185 -27.84 1.27 9.24
CA GLY A 185 -28.74 2.41 9.47
C GLY A 185 -29.58 2.26 10.73
N PRO A 186 -30.34 1.15 10.90
CA PRO A 186 -31.12 0.89 12.11
C PRO A 186 -30.30 0.79 13.41
N ARG A 187 -28.98 0.56 13.29
CA ARG A 187 -28.05 0.45 14.43
C ARG A 187 -27.33 1.77 14.75
N GLY A 188 -27.62 2.83 14.01
CA GLY A 188 -26.98 4.14 14.20
C GLY A 188 -25.52 4.21 13.76
N VAL A 189 -24.96 3.17 13.14
CA VAL A 189 -23.56 3.13 12.71
C VAL A 189 -23.39 3.92 11.41
N ARG A 190 -22.47 4.90 11.42
CA ARG A 190 -22.22 5.85 10.30
C ARG A 190 -20.84 5.72 9.66
N CYS A 191 -19.96 4.93 10.25
CA CYS A 191 -18.56 4.84 9.88
C CYS A 191 -18.06 3.41 10.09
N LEU A 192 -17.41 2.82 9.09
CA LEU A 192 -16.60 1.62 9.26
C LEU A 192 -15.12 1.97 9.25
N ASN A 193 -14.39 1.43 10.22
CA ASN A 193 -12.97 1.70 10.40
C ASN A 193 -12.19 1.18 9.19
N PHE A 194 -11.42 2.04 8.55
CA PHE A 194 -10.58 1.66 7.42
C PHE A 194 -9.31 2.50 7.40
N VAL A 195 -8.18 1.80 7.51
CA VAL A 195 -6.83 2.37 7.55
C VAL A 195 -6.13 2.00 6.26
N ARG A 196 -5.43 2.96 5.67
CA ARG A 196 -4.71 2.76 4.41
C ARG A 196 -3.56 1.78 4.58
N SER A 197 -3.34 0.99 3.54
CA SER A 197 -2.22 0.06 3.41
C SER A 197 -0.87 0.78 3.47
N MET A 198 0.14 0.11 4.02
CA MET A 198 1.53 0.56 3.96
C MET A 198 2.07 0.48 2.53
N ILE A 199 3.11 1.26 2.30
CA ILE A 199 3.81 1.43 1.02
C ILE A 199 5.30 1.20 1.19
N VAL A 200 5.98 0.95 0.08
CA VAL A 200 7.43 0.79 0.06
C VAL A 200 8.04 1.41 -1.19
N VAL A 201 9.32 1.77 -1.08
CA VAL A 201 10.15 2.22 -2.20
C VAL A 201 10.95 1.02 -2.72
N THR A 202 11.05 0.87 -4.03
CA THR A 202 11.84 -0.20 -4.63
C THR A 202 12.72 0.31 -5.77
N HIS A 203 13.70 -0.51 -6.15
CA HIS A 203 14.38 -0.36 -7.44
C HIS A 203 13.42 -0.64 -8.59
N SER A 204 13.54 0.14 -9.66
CA SER A 204 12.88 -0.14 -10.94
C SER A 204 13.30 -1.48 -11.51
N SER A 205 12.34 -2.17 -12.14
CA SER A 205 12.54 -3.43 -12.87
C SER A 205 13.35 -3.25 -14.16
N ALA A 206 13.63 -2.01 -14.59
CA ALA A 206 14.51 -1.72 -15.71
C ALA A 206 15.99 -1.96 -15.32
N ARG A 207 16.84 -2.39 -16.27
CA ARG A 207 18.26 -2.71 -16.04
C ARG A 207 19.09 -1.57 -15.44
N LEU A 208 18.61 -0.33 -15.48
CA LEU A 208 19.17 0.74 -14.66
C LEU A 208 18.48 0.63 -13.29
N LEU A 209 19.28 0.42 -12.24
CA LEU A 209 18.88 0.47 -10.82
C LEU A 209 18.31 1.84 -10.44
N ILE A 210 17.26 2.33 -11.09
CA ILE A 210 16.67 3.63 -10.82
C ILE A 210 15.75 3.45 -9.61
N CYS A 211 15.95 4.25 -8.57
CA CYS A 211 15.07 4.24 -7.39
C CYS A 211 13.86 5.13 -7.66
N THR A 212 12.94 4.61 -8.46
CA THR A 212 11.89 5.40 -9.12
C THR A 212 10.47 4.91 -8.89
N ARG A 213 10.27 3.62 -8.54
CA ARG A 213 8.91 3.09 -8.41
C ARG A 213 8.33 3.56 -7.08
N LEU A 214 7.69 4.71 -7.20
CA LEU A 214 6.91 5.38 -6.17
C LEU A 214 5.63 4.56 -5.94
N LEU A 215 5.43 4.13 -4.69
CA LEU A 215 4.11 3.77 -4.14
C LEU A 215 3.53 2.46 -4.64
N LEU A 216 4.30 1.40 -4.42
CA LEU A 216 3.75 0.07 -4.45
C LEU A 216 3.33 -0.30 -3.04
N THR A 217 2.12 -0.86 -2.93
CA THR A 217 1.61 -1.44 -1.70
C THR A 217 2.62 -2.46 -1.18
N LEU A 218 3.02 -2.31 0.08
CA LEU A 218 3.99 -3.19 0.70
C LEU A 218 3.35 -4.56 0.94
N GLN A 219 4.09 -5.62 0.62
CA GLN A 219 3.78 -6.98 1.00
C GLN A 219 4.80 -7.51 2.01
N THR A 220 4.36 -8.15 3.09
CA THR A 220 5.25 -8.75 4.11
C THR A 220 5.44 -10.25 3.98
N LEU A 221 4.65 -10.91 3.12
CA LEU A 221 4.82 -12.32 2.80
C LEU A 221 5.59 -12.51 1.51
N THR A 222 5.95 -13.76 1.24
CA THR A 222 6.74 -14.11 0.07
C THR A 222 5.80 -14.54 -1.04
N PHE A 223 6.06 -14.12 -2.28
CA PHE A 223 5.12 -14.36 -3.39
C PHE A 223 5.02 -15.83 -3.81
N LEU A 224 5.96 -16.67 -3.38
CA LEU A 224 6.00 -18.09 -3.75
C LEU A 224 5.38 -18.95 -2.65
N PHE A 225 4.46 -19.83 -3.06
CA PHE A 225 3.87 -20.83 -2.18
C PHE A 225 4.97 -21.64 -1.50
N SER A 226 5.03 -21.54 -0.19
CA SER A 226 6.12 -22.12 0.59
C SER A 226 5.84 -22.39 2.06
N GLY A 227 4.60 -22.26 2.51
CA GLY A 227 4.26 -22.50 3.91
C GLY A 227 4.81 -21.42 4.84
N SER A 228 4.89 -20.18 4.34
CA SER A 228 5.34 -18.97 5.04
C SER A 228 4.51 -18.67 6.29
N THR A 229 3.30 -19.23 6.38
CA THR A 229 2.38 -19.13 7.52
C THR A 229 2.46 -20.28 8.51
N LEU A 230 3.25 -21.32 8.22
CA LEU A 230 3.38 -22.47 9.10
C LEU A 230 4.37 -22.15 10.24
N PRO A 231 4.07 -22.57 11.49
CA PRO A 231 5.02 -22.44 12.58
C PRO A 231 6.30 -23.23 12.28
N ALA A 232 7.45 -22.67 12.64
CA ALA A 232 8.70 -23.41 12.60
C ALA A 232 8.60 -24.64 13.53
N PRO A 233 9.16 -25.80 13.13
CA PRO A 233 9.18 -27.00 13.97
C PRO A 233 9.98 -26.80 15.26
#